data_AF-A0A955PD96-F1
#
_entry.id   AF-A0A955PD96-F1
#
_cell.length_a   1.000
_cell.length_b   1.000
_cell.length_c   1.000
_cell.angle_alpha   90.00
_cell.angle_beta   90.00
_cell.angle_gamma   90.00
#
_symmetry.space_group_name_H-M   'P 1'
#
loop_
_entity.id
_entity.type
_entity.pdbx_description
1 polymer ?
#
loop_
_entity_poly.entity_id
_entity_poly.type
_entity_poly.pdbx_seq_one_letter_code
_entity_poly.pdbx_strand_id
1 'polypeptide(L)'
;ITALPALLLGVFLVGGPDRKKKILVFAGIVGVSQILLAVFGTLLGGKAFWEMNLWYHLAKPESASNDFVAVFSRLFDRNVMSFLVFLLCLAFGGGSLLALKRQGKPLRPPSEIRAWFWVGGVNFLTVLLFLAIQKRVFDFYFLLFLPSIIFLLGGILWFGTQIEWGEDLRKRFALHGGLLAISGFLLLQPILPMNWRVMMRDPQSSPVAYWDHERRNLDELVEWGKKLDFPPGTTVFGDSATTPLFVLGTDFRIALNEADTNSMRFRAGYPPPEEFIQRLEESRVNMLLVRTSLRADGKETLNGMFLIQEFGEYLKREFQPAASLEMNDRTKVYLLARKPVNE
;
A
#
# COMPACT_ATOMS: atom_id res chain seq x y z
N ILE A 1 -8.52 5.76 -12.15
CA ILE A 1 -9.37 4.53 -12.35
C ILE A 1 -10.68 4.62 -11.55
N THR A 2 -10.67 5.03 -10.28
CA THR A 2 -11.88 5.14 -9.42
C THR A 2 -12.85 6.27 -9.80
N ALA A 3 -12.37 7.34 -10.42
CA ALA A 3 -13.19 8.51 -10.74
C ALA A 3 -14.37 8.19 -11.68
N LEU A 4 -14.15 7.34 -12.69
CA LEU A 4 -15.14 7.05 -13.73
C LEU A 4 -16.32 6.20 -13.20
N PRO A 5 -16.10 5.09 -12.46
CA PRO A 5 -17.20 4.36 -11.82
C PRO A 5 -17.95 5.20 -10.78
N ALA A 6 -17.26 6.03 -9.98
CA ALA A 6 -17.95 6.97 -9.07
C ALA A 6 -18.89 7.91 -9.84
N LEU A 7 -18.42 8.50 -10.93
CA LEU A 7 -19.21 9.40 -11.76
C LEU A 7 -20.44 8.71 -12.34
N LEU A 8 -20.29 7.48 -12.84
CA LEU A 8 -21.39 6.68 -13.38
C LEU A 8 -22.40 6.26 -12.30
N LEU A 9 -21.94 5.81 -11.12
CA LEU A 9 -22.82 5.47 -10.00
C LEU A 9 -23.59 6.71 -9.50
N GLY A 10 -22.90 7.86 -9.40
CA GLY A 10 -23.51 9.13 -8.99
C GLY A 10 -24.59 9.61 -9.98
N VAL A 11 -24.41 9.36 -11.28
CA VAL A 11 -25.43 9.65 -12.31
C VAL A 11 -26.67 8.79 -12.15
N PHE A 12 -26.52 7.51 -11.77
CA PHE A 12 -27.64 6.58 -11.60
C PHE A 12 -28.42 6.79 -10.29
N LEU A 13 -27.73 7.11 -9.20
CA LEU A 13 -28.33 7.16 -7.86
C LEU A 13 -29.05 8.47 -7.52
N VAL A 14 -28.80 9.53 -8.30
CA VAL A 14 -29.42 10.84 -8.09
C VAL A 14 -30.72 10.95 -8.91
N GLY A 15 -31.85 10.62 -8.30
CA GLY A 15 -33.18 10.87 -8.86
C GLY A 15 -33.75 12.27 -8.55
N GLY A 16 -34.69 12.74 -9.37
CA GLY A 16 -35.52 13.95 -9.13
C GLY A 16 -35.28 15.14 -10.08
N PRO A 17 -36.06 16.23 -9.94
CA PRO A 17 -36.08 17.37 -10.87
C PRO A 17 -34.74 18.12 -10.99
N ASP A 18 -33.88 18.05 -9.96
CA ASP A 18 -32.55 18.69 -9.93
C ASP A 18 -31.39 17.74 -10.29
N ARG A 19 -31.67 16.63 -10.97
CA ARG A 19 -30.69 15.57 -11.27
C ARG A 19 -29.42 16.12 -11.90
N LYS A 20 -29.53 17.01 -12.90
CA LYS A 20 -28.36 17.62 -13.57
C LYS A 20 -27.46 18.40 -12.61
N LYS A 21 -28.04 19.26 -11.75
CA LYS A 21 -27.28 20.08 -10.80
C LYS A 21 -26.55 19.23 -9.76
N LYS A 22 -27.22 18.20 -9.25
CA LYS A 22 -26.64 17.28 -8.25
C LYS A 22 -25.55 16.38 -8.85
N ILE A 23 -25.73 15.91 -10.09
CA ILE A 23 -24.69 15.19 -10.84
C ILE A 23 -23.48 16.10 -11.05
N LEU A 24 -23.68 17.36 -11.45
CA LEU A 24 -22.61 18.34 -11.64
C LEU A 24 -21.85 18.64 -10.34
N VAL A 25 -22.55 18.77 -9.21
CA VAL A 25 -21.91 18.96 -7.90
C VAL A 25 -21.13 17.72 -7.48
N PHE A 26 -21.68 16.52 -7.65
CA PHE A 26 -21.01 15.28 -7.29
C PHE A 26 -19.78 15.01 -8.19
N ALA A 27 -19.96 15.10 -9.51
CA ALA A 27 -18.88 15.00 -10.48
C ALA A 27 -17.84 16.11 -10.27
N GLY A 28 -18.28 17.30 -9.85
CA GLY A 28 -17.43 18.40 -9.44
C GLY A 28 -16.57 18.05 -8.23
N ILE A 29 -17.15 17.56 -7.14
CA ILE A 29 -16.41 17.23 -5.91
C ILE A 29 -15.44 16.06 -6.15
N VAL A 30 -15.91 14.99 -6.79
CA VAL A 30 -15.06 13.82 -7.09
C VAL A 30 -13.99 14.20 -8.12
N GLY A 31 -14.37 14.92 -9.18
CA GLY A 31 -13.44 15.38 -10.20
C GLY A 31 -12.39 16.32 -9.64
N VAL A 32 -12.80 17.35 -8.88
CA VAL A 32 -11.92 18.31 -8.22
C VAL A 32 -11.00 17.61 -7.22
N SER A 33 -11.49 16.69 -6.38
CA SER A 33 -10.60 15.99 -5.44
C SER A 33 -9.54 15.13 -6.15
N GLN A 34 -9.89 14.47 -7.25
CA GLN A 34 -8.93 13.69 -8.05
C GLN A 34 -7.96 14.57 -8.83
N ILE A 35 -8.43 15.70 -9.37
CA ILE A 35 -7.58 16.71 -10.02
C ILE A 35 -6.62 17.31 -9.00
N LEU A 36 -7.09 17.67 -7.80
CA LEU A 36 -6.24 18.18 -6.73
C LEU A 36 -5.20 17.14 -6.32
N LEU A 37 -5.59 15.86 -6.16
CA LEU A 37 -4.64 14.80 -5.87
C LEU A 37 -3.58 14.67 -6.97
N ALA A 38 -3.97 14.73 -8.25
CA ALA A 38 -3.04 14.66 -9.37
C ALA A 38 -2.15 15.91 -9.47
N VAL A 39 -2.70 17.11 -9.26
CA VAL A 39 -1.97 18.38 -9.27
C VAL A 39 -0.98 18.43 -8.12
N PHE A 40 -1.41 18.20 -6.87
CA PHE A 40 -0.51 18.16 -5.72
C PHE A 40 0.51 17.03 -5.85
N GLY A 41 0.10 15.85 -6.31
CA GLY A 41 1.00 14.74 -6.59
C GLY A 41 2.07 15.10 -7.63
N THR A 42 1.69 15.82 -8.69
CA THR A 42 2.63 16.30 -9.72
C THR A 42 3.53 17.40 -9.20
N LEU A 43 2.99 18.37 -8.44
CA LEU A 43 3.78 19.48 -7.88
C LEU A 43 4.80 18.99 -6.86
N LEU A 44 4.44 18.00 -6.03
CA LEU A 44 5.31 17.48 -4.97
C LEU A 44 6.23 16.35 -5.46
N GLY A 45 5.74 15.49 -6.36
CA GLY A 45 6.44 14.28 -6.80
C GLY A 45 6.89 14.28 -8.27
N GLY A 46 6.58 15.33 -9.04
CA GLY A 46 7.00 15.47 -10.43
C GLY A 46 6.60 14.28 -11.31
N LYS A 47 7.54 13.82 -12.14
CA LYS A 47 7.40 12.64 -13.01
C LYS A 47 7.23 11.34 -12.20
N ALA A 48 7.91 11.23 -11.05
CA ALA A 48 7.89 10.03 -10.22
C ALA A 48 6.48 9.71 -9.68
N PHE A 49 5.66 10.73 -9.39
CA PHE A 49 4.26 10.53 -9.01
C PHE A 49 3.48 9.74 -10.07
N TRP A 50 3.64 10.08 -11.34
CA TRP A 50 2.97 9.41 -12.45
C TRP A 50 3.54 8.03 -12.74
N GLU A 51 4.86 7.87 -12.59
CA GLU A 51 5.50 6.57 -12.73
C GLU A 51 4.99 5.58 -11.66
N MET A 52 4.82 6.03 -10.41
CA MET A 52 4.31 5.19 -9.32
C MET A 52 2.80 4.99 -9.33
N ASN A 53 1.99 5.99 -9.71
CA ASN A 53 0.52 5.88 -9.64
C ASN A 53 -0.12 5.38 -10.94
N LEU A 54 0.48 5.62 -12.10
CA LEU A 54 -0.10 5.27 -13.38
C LEU A 54 0.71 4.16 -14.05
N TRP A 55 2.00 4.37 -14.30
CA TRP A 55 2.81 3.41 -15.04
C TRP A 55 3.01 2.10 -14.29
N TYR A 56 3.34 2.16 -13.00
CA TYR A 56 3.46 0.97 -12.15
C TYR A 56 2.18 0.14 -12.12
N HIS A 57 1.01 0.78 -12.20
CA HIS A 57 -0.28 0.10 -12.21
C HIS A 57 -0.67 -0.45 -13.59
N LEU A 58 -0.33 0.25 -14.66
CA LEU A 58 -0.55 -0.19 -16.05
C LEU A 58 0.45 -1.26 -16.49
N ALA A 59 1.68 -1.22 -15.99
CA ALA A 59 2.75 -2.16 -16.30
C ALA A 59 2.66 -3.46 -15.50
N LYS A 60 1.76 -3.55 -14.51
CA LYS A 60 1.53 -4.79 -13.76
C LYS A 60 0.83 -5.83 -14.66
N PRO A 61 1.48 -6.97 -14.96
CA PRO A 61 0.84 -8.04 -15.73
C PRO A 61 -0.37 -8.62 -15.00
N GLU A 62 -1.17 -9.40 -15.72
CA GLU A 62 -2.17 -10.30 -15.14
C GLU A 62 -1.53 -11.23 -14.12
N SER A 63 -1.91 -11.07 -12.84
CA SER A 63 -1.55 -12.02 -11.79
C SER A 63 -2.43 -13.25 -11.93
N ALA A 64 -1.86 -14.43 -11.75
CA ALA A 64 -2.45 -15.74 -12.01
C ALA A 64 -3.78 -16.07 -11.27
N SER A 65 -4.24 -15.27 -10.30
CA SER A 65 -5.54 -15.51 -9.65
C SER A 65 -6.63 -14.60 -10.21
N ASN A 66 -7.34 -15.08 -11.23
CA ASN A 66 -8.61 -14.50 -11.71
C ASN A 66 -9.79 -14.71 -10.72
N ASP A 67 -9.51 -15.15 -9.49
CA ASP A 67 -10.53 -15.44 -8.49
C ASP A 67 -10.91 -14.19 -7.69
N PHE A 68 -11.86 -13.44 -8.26
CA PHE A 68 -12.50 -12.29 -7.62
C PHE A 68 -13.05 -12.61 -6.23
N VAL A 69 -13.60 -13.81 -6.01
CA VAL A 69 -14.21 -14.21 -4.73
C VAL A 69 -13.13 -14.34 -3.67
N ALA A 70 -11.98 -14.96 -4.00
CA ALA A 70 -10.85 -15.06 -3.08
C ALA A 70 -10.20 -13.70 -2.77
N VAL A 71 -10.22 -12.74 -3.69
CA VAL A 71 -9.79 -11.36 -3.41
C VAL A 71 -10.80 -10.68 -2.49
N PHE A 72 -12.10 -10.79 -2.79
CA PHE A 72 -13.16 -10.19 -2.01
C PHE A 72 -13.27 -10.75 -0.58
N SER A 73 -13.10 -12.06 -0.38
CA SER A 73 -13.10 -12.65 0.96
C SER A 73 -11.94 -12.14 1.79
N ARG A 74 -10.73 -12.09 1.23
CA ARG A 74 -9.54 -11.51 1.88
C ARG A 74 -9.73 -10.03 2.22
N LEU A 75 -10.39 -9.28 1.33
CA LEU A 75 -10.78 -7.89 1.57
C LEU A 75 -11.73 -7.78 2.76
N PHE A 76 -12.78 -8.59 2.79
CA PHE A 76 -13.77 -8.61 3.86
C PHE A 76 -13.16 -9.02 5.20
N ASP A 77 -12.42 -10.13 5.24
CA ASP A 77 -11.80 -10.68 6.45
C ASP A 77 -10.82 -9.69 7.10
N ARG A 78 -10.00 -9.01 6.28
CA ARG A 78 -9.05 -8.00 6.77
C ARG A 78 -9.72 -6.71 7.23
N ASN A 79 -10.96 -6.45 6.81
CA ASN A 79 -11.61 -5.15 6.99
C ASN A 79 -13.01 -5.25 7.56
N VAL A 80 -13.28 -6.33 8.30
CA VAL A 80 -14.58 -6.57 8.92
C VAL A 80 -15.05 -5.34 9.70
N MET A 81 -14.13 -4.62 10.36
CA MET A 81 -14.43 -3.38 11.09
C MET A 81 -14.89 -2.23 10.19
N SER A 82 -14.26 -2.01 9.04
CA SER A 82 -14.68 -0.99 8.06
C SER A 82 -16.07 -1.29 7.51
N PHE A 83 -16.35 -2.57 7.21
CA PHE A 83 -17.67 -3.02 6.79
C PHE A 83 -18.71 -2.86 7.90
N LEU A 84 -18.38 -3.21 9.15
CA LEU A 84 -19.26 -3.01 10.30
C LEU A 84 -19.55 -1.53 10.54
N VAL A 85 -18.56 -0.64 10.46
CA VAL A 85 -18.76 0.82 10.56
C VAL A 85 -19.67 1.32 9.44
N PHE A 86 -19.49 0.85 8.21
CA PHE A 86 -20.37 1.18 7.08
C PHE A 86 -21.81 0.71 7.33
N LEU A 87 -22.00 -0.55 7.76
CA LEU A 87 -23.31 -1.10 8.09
C LEU A 87 -23.98 -0.35 9.26
N LEU A 88 -23.22 0.01 10.28
CA LEU A 88 -23.70 0.84 11.39
C LEU A 88 -24.14 2.22 10.90
N CYS A 89 -23.35 2.88 10.05
CA CYS A 89 -23.74 4.16 9.46
C CYS A 89 -25.04 4.06 8.66
N LEU A 90 -25.21 2.99 7.88
CA LEU A 90 -26.45 2.71 7.15
C LEU A 90 -27.64 2.45 8.11
N ALA A 91 -27.44 1.66 9.15
CA ALA A 91 -28.47 1.34 10.13
C ALA A 91 -28.91 2.58 10.93
N PHE A 92 -27.95 3.40 11.39
CA PHE A 92 -28.24 4.65 12.09
C PHE A 92 -28.92 5.68 11.17
N GLY A 93 -28.44 5.83 9.93
CA GLY A 93 -29.08 6.69 8.93
C GLY A 93 -30.51 6.24 8.62
N GLY A 94 -30.72 4.96 8.37
CA GLY A 94 -32.03 4.37 8.07
C GLY A 94 -33.00 4.43 9.26
N GLY A 95 -32.53 4.11 10.46
CA GLY A 95 -33.31 4.19 11.70
C GLY A 95 -33.76 5.60 12.04
N SER A 96 -32.88 6.59 11.81
CA SER A 96 -33.22 8.01 12.02
C SER A 96 -34.29 8.49 11.05
N LEU A 97 -34.24 8.05 9.79
CA LEU A 97 -35.30 8.33 8.81
C LEU A 97 -36.63 7.66 9.23
N LEU A 98 -36.59 6.40 9.65
CA LEU A 98 -37.79 5.68 10.09
C LEU A 98 -38.44 6.33 11.32
N ALA A 99 -37.64 6.81 12.28
CA ALA A 99 -38.12 7.51 13.47
C ALA A 99 -38.83 8.82 13.11
N LEU A 100 -38.29 9.61 12.19
CA LEU A 100 -38.96 10.83 11.70
C LEU A 100 -40.27 10.53 10.99
N LYS A 101 -40.31 9.45 10.18
CA LYS A 101 -41.54 9.00 9.53
C LYS A 101 -42.64 8.71 10.56
N ARG A 102 -42.30 8.03 11.66
CA ARG A 102 -43.24 7.68 12.74
C ARG A 102 -43.75 8.91 13.50
N GLN A 103 -42.97 9.99 13.57
CA GLN A 103 -43.37 11.24 14.22
C GLN A 103 -44.26 12.13 13.33
N GLY A 104 -44.64 11.68 12.13
CA GLY A 104 -45.41 12.49 11.18
C GLY A 104 -44.63 13.71 10.64
N LYS A 105 -43.33 13.82 10.97
CA LYS A 105 -42.48 14.89 10.45
C LYS A 105 -42.19 14.60 8.98
N PRO A 106 -42.31 15.59 8.08
CA PRO A 106 -42.05 15.38 6.66
C PRO A 106 -40.63 14.85 6.47
N LEU A 107 -40.53 13.69 5.82
CA LEU A 107 -39.30 13.02 5.37
C LEU A 107 -38.63 13.78 4.22
N ARG A 108 -38.47 15.09 4.35
CA ARG A 108 -37.59 15.86 3.48
C ARG A 108 -36.34 16.15 4.32
N PRO A 109 -35.40 15.20 4.43
CA PRO A 109 -34.05 15.58 4.81
C PRO A 109 -33.66 16.74 3.88
N PRO A 110 -33.12 17.84 4.43
CA PRO A 110 -32.50 18.90 3.65
C PRO A 110 -31.76 18.28 2.48
N SER A 111 -31.93 18.84 1.27
CA SER A 111 -31.31 18.32 0.04
C SER A 111 -29.81 18.04 0.21
N GLU A 112 -29.16 18.83 1.07
CA GLU A 112 -27.77 18.74 1.50
C GLU A 112 -27.42 17.42 2.20
N ILE A 113 -28.30 16.89 3.05
CA ILE A 113 -28.03 15.70 3.86
C ILE A 113 -28.09 14.44 3.03
N ARG A 114 -29.07 14.39 2.12
CA ARG A 114 -29.09 13.38 1.08
C ARG A 114 -27.80 13.42 0.28
N ALA A 115 -27.28 14.61 -0.04
CA ALA A 115 -26.03 14.72 -0.77
C ALA A 115 -24.85 14.11 -0.01
N TRP A 116 -24.68 14.37 1.29
CA TRP A 116 -23.58 13.79 2.09
C TRP A 116 -23.63 12.26 2.17
N PHE A 117 -24.81 11.70 2.45
CA PHE A 117 -24.99 10.25 2.49
C PHE A 117 -24.73 9.59 1.13
N TRP A 118 -25.24 10.21 0.05
CA TRP A 118 -24.98 9.72 -1.30
C TRP A 118 -23.51 9.83 -1.67
N VAL A 119 -22.85 10.95 -1.34
CA VAL A 119 -21.43 11.15 -1.61
C VAL A 119 -20.59 10.10 -0.89
N GLY A 120 -20.82 9.89 0.40
CA GLY A 120 -20.12 8.90 1.20
C GLY A 120 -20.39 7.47 0.71
N GLY A 121 -21.65 7.11 0.46
CA GLY A 121 -22.03 5.79 -0.03
C GLY A 121 -21.49 5.48 -1.43
N VAL A 122 -21.57 6.42 -2.38
CA VAL A 122 -21.01 6.25 -3.73
C VAL A 122 -19.49 6.14 -3.67
N ASN A 123 -18.83 6.97 -2.89
CA ASN A 123 -17.39 6.88 -2.71
C ASN A 123 -17.00 5.52 -2.10
N PHE A 124 -17.74 5.03 -1.10
CA PHE A 124 -17.50 3.72 -0.49
C PHE A 124 -17.61 2.60 -1.53
N LEU A 125 -18.71 2.55 -2.28
CA LEU A 125 -18.93 1.54 -3.31
C LEU A 125 -17.89 1.61 -4.43
N THR A 126 -17.44 2.81 -4.79
CA THR A 126 -16.41 3.00 -5.81
C THR A 126 -15.06 2.47 -5.33
N VAL A 127 -14.69 2.75 -4.08
CA VAL A 127 -13.46 2.23 -3.48
C VAL A 127 -13.55 0.72 -3.38
N LEU A 128 -14.69 0.18 -2.95
CA LEU A 128 -14.93 -1.25 -2.90
C LEU A 128 -14.76 -1.90 -4.28
N LEU A 129 -15.40 -1.34 -5.31
CA LEU A 129 -15.29 -1.84 -6.69
C LEU A 129 -13.85 -1.73 -7.20
N PHE A 130 -13.16 -0.62 -6.93
CA PHE A 130 -11.76 -0.44 -7.29
C PHE A 130 -10.89 -1.53 -6.69
N LEU A 131 -11.03 -1.79 -5.39
CA LEU A 131 -10.29 -2.83 -4.68
C LEU A 131 -10.63 -4.22 -5.18
N ALA A 132 -11.89 -4.48 -5.49
CA ALA A 132 -12.34 -5.77 -5.99
C ALA A 132 -11.82 -6.05 -7.42
N ILE A 133 -11.57 -5.01 -8.21
CA ILE A 133 -10.92 -5.12 -9.54
C ILE A 133 -9.38 -5.14 -9.40
N GLN A 134 -8.81 -4.72 -8.27
CA GLN A 134 -7.36 -4.80 -8.07
C GLN A 134 -6.92 -6.25 -7.94
N LYS A 135 -5.99 -6.65 -8.82
CA LYS A 135 -5.28 -7.94 -8.80
C LYS A 135 -4.58 -8.23 -7.46
N ARG A 136 -4.09 -7.18 -6.80
CA ARG A 136 -3.46 -7.26 -5.48
C ARG A 136 -3.90 -6.05 -4.66
N VAL A 137 -4.38 -6.31 -3.45
CA VAL A 137 -4.77 -5.27 -2.51
C VAL A 137 -3.70 -5.14 -1.44
N PHE A 138 -3.15 -3.94 -1.31
CA PHE A 138 -2.27 -3.59 -0.21
C PHE A 138 -3.07 -2.92 0.91
N ASP A 139 -2.62 -3.09 2.15
CA ASP A 139 -3.37 -2.60 3.31
C ASP A 139 -3.53 -1.06 3.32
N PHE A 140 -2.61 -0.32 2.71
CA PHE A 140 -2.74 1.13 2.60
C PHE A 140 -3.86 1.58 1.65
N TYR A 141 -4.36 0.72 0.75
CA TYR A 141 -5.51 1.08 -0.08
C TYR A 141 -6.81 1.19 0.73
N PHE A 142 -6.88 0.65 1.94
CA PHE A 142 -8.04 0.84 2.81
C PHE A 142 -8.19 2.26 3.32
N LEU A 143 -7.13 3.07 3.26
CA LEU A 143 -7.19 4.51 3.49
C LEU A 143 -8.14 5.21 2.51
N LEU A 144 -8.40 4.61 1.34
CA LEU A 144 -9.35 5.14 0.37
C LEU A 144 -10.79 5.11 0.88
N PHE A 145 -11.14 4.29 1.88
CA PHE A 145 -12.46 4.31 2.52
C PHE A 145 -12.62 5.45 3.52
N LEU A 146 -11.52 6.07 3.98
CA LEU A 146 -11.55 7.11 4.99
C LEU A 146 -12.43 8.30 4.59
N PRO A 147 -12.34 8.87 3.36
CA PRO A 147 -13.26 9.91 2.91
C PRO A 147 -14.71 9.46 2.92
N SER A 148 -15.00 8.21 2.51
CA SER A 148 -16.35 7.66 2.50
C SER A 148 -16.96 7.64 3.90
N ILE A 149 -16.20 7.14 4.88
CA ILE A 149 -16.61 7.06 6.28
C ILE A 149 -16.80 8.46 6.86
N ILE A 150 -15.90 9.41 6.57
CA ILE A 150 -16.02 10.80 7.01
C ILE A 150 -17.30 11.44 6.47
N PHE A 151 -17.62 11.27 5.17
CA PHE A 151 -18.85 11.84 4.60
C PHE A 151 -20.12 11.21 5.16
N LEU A 152 -20.11 9.89 5.42
CA LEU A 152 -21.24 9.20 6.04
C LEU A 152 -21.46 9.68 7.49
N LEU A 153 -20.39 9.75 8.29
CA LEU A 153 -20.45 10.25 9.67
C LEU A 153 -20.85 11.72 9.73
N GLY A 154 -20.26 12.56 8.87
CA GLY A 154 -20.61 13.98 8.73
C GLY A 154 -22.07 14.20 8.33
N GLY A 155 -22.61 13.36 7.44
CA GLY A 155 -24.02 13.36 7.07
C GLY A 155 -24.95 13.01 8.24
N ILE A 156 -24.61 12.00 9.02
CA ILE A 156 -25.34 11.61 10.25
C ILE A 156 -25.32 12.75 11.27
N LEU A 157 -24.15 13.34 11.48
CA LEU A 157 -23.92 14.45 12.40
C LEU A 157 -24.73 15.68 12.06
N TRP A 158 -24.63 16.12 10.81
CA TRP A 158 -25.34 17.29 10.31
C TRP A 158 -26.85 17.08 10.32
N PHE A 159 -27.33 15.85 10.07
CA PHE A 159 -28.75 15.54 10.23
C PHE A 159 -29.25 15.68 11.66
N GLY A 160 -28.44 15.27 12.61
CA GLY A 160 -28.68 15.51 14.02
C GLY A 160 -28.87 16.98 14.38
N THR A 161 -28.16 17.90 13.73
CA THR A 161 -28.22 19.33 14.10
C THR A 161 -29.40 20.08 13.47
N GLN A 162 -30.00 19.54 12.40
CA GLN A 162 -31.06 20.21 11.61
C GLN A 162 -32.49 19.84 12.04
N ILE A 163 -32.67 18.77 12.80
CA ILE A 163 -33.97 18.48 13.41
C ILE A 163 -34.15 19.46 14.59
N GLU A 164 -35.33 20.07 14.71
CA GLU A 164 -35.76 20.79 15.92
C GLU A 164 -35.87 19.79 17.07
N TRP A 165 -34.73 19.50 17.67
CA TRP A 165 -34.63 18.85 18.94
C TRP A 165 -34.76 19.92 20.02
N GLY A 166 -35.37 19.59 21.16
CA GLY A 166 -35.15 20.36 22.37
C GLY A 166 -33.65 20.51 22.63
N GLU A 167 -33.25 21.63 23.25
CA GLU A 167 -31.84 22.01 23.42
C GLU A 167 -30.98 20.86 24.00
N ASP A 168 -31.56 20.08 24.91
CA ASP A 168 -30.95 18.89 25.51
C ASP A 168 -30.67 17.76 24.52
N LEU A 169 -31.60 17.45 23.60
CA LEU A 169 -31.35 16.41 22.60
C LEU A 169 -30.31 16.86 21.57
N ARG A 170 -30.26 18.16 21.25
CA ARG A 170 -29.24 18.71 20.35
C ARG A 170 -27.84 18.58 20.96
N LYS A 171 -27.69 18.90 22.25
CA LYS A 171 -26.44 18.70 23.01
C LYS A 171 -26.05 17.23 23.07
N ARG A 172 -27.00 16.32 23.35
CA ARG A 172 -26.74 14.88 23.34
C ARG A 172 -26.33 14.39 21.95
N PHE A 173 -27.01 14.79 20.88
CA PHE A 173 -26.68 14.34 19.53
C PHE A 173 -25.31 14.86 19.07
N ALA A 174 -24.99 16.12 19.35
CA ALA A 174 -23.66 16.68 19.08
C ALA A 174 -22.56 15.93 19.87
N LEU A 175 -22.82 15.59 21.13
CA LEU A 175 -21.90 14.80 21.96
C LEU A 175 -21.71 13.38 21.41
N HIS A 176 -22.80 12.64 21.17
CA HIS A 176 -22.73 11.26 20.66
C HIS A 176 -22.10 11.21 19.28
N GLY A 177 -22.43 12.21 18.47
CA GLY A 177 -21.87 12.41 17.17
C GLY A 177 -20.36 12.70 17.18
N GLY A 178 -19.92 13.63 18.03
CA GLY A 178 -18.50 13.91 18.27
C GLY A 178 -17.78 12.68 18.79
N LEU A 179 -18.39 11.94 19.72
CA LEU A 179 -17.87 10.67 20.21
C LEU A 179 -17.81 9.61 19.09
N LEU A 180 -18.76 9.57 18.15
CA LEU A 180 -18.75 8.66 17.00
C LEU A 180 -17.68 9.05 15.98
N ALA A 181 -17.44 10.34 15.77
CA ALA A 181 -16.35 10.83 14.92
C ALA A 181 -14.97 10.52 15.55
N ILE A 182 -14.80 10.78 16.84
CA ILE A 182 -13.60 10.44 17.61
C ILE A 182 -13.40 8.92 17.66
N SER A 183 -14.44 8.15 17.97
CA SER A 183 -14.39 6.69 17.98
C SER A 183 -14.13 6.14 16.60
N GLY A 184 -14.74 6.72 15.55
CA GLY A 184 -14.44 6.38 14.16
C GLY A 184 -12.97 6.62 13.83
N PHE A 185 -12.42 7.78 14.19
CA PHE A 185 -11.01 8.08 14.03
C PHE A 185 -10.09 7.13 14.82
N LEU A 186 -10.45 6.79 16.06
CA LEU A 186 -9.72 5.86 16.92
C LEU A 186 -9.86 4.38 16.50
N LEU A 187 -10.98 4.00 15.88
CA LEU A 187 -11.23 2.68 15.31
C LEU A 187 -10.72 2.55 13.86
N LEU A 188 -10.45 3.68 13.20
CA LEU A 188 -9.69 3.76 11.94
C LEU A 188 -8.19 3.74 12.19
N GLN A 189 -7.75 3.95 13.42
CA GLN A 189 -6.36 3.91 13.84
C GLN A 189 -5.67 2.53 13.62
N PRO A 190 -6.35 1.37 13.73
CA PRO A 190 -5.85 0.06 13.29
C PRO A 190 -5.88 -0.16 11.77
N ILE A 191 -6.68 0.64 11.03
CA ILE A 191 -6.83 0.60 9.57
C ILE A 191 -5.81 1.54 8.89
N LEU A 192 -5.38 2.60 9.57
CA LEU A 192 -4.06 3.19 9.31
C LEU A 192 -3.09 2.03 9.37
N PRO A 193 -2.45 1.67 8.23
CA PRO A 193 -1.84 0.37 8.08
C PRO A 193 -0.99 0.08 9.30
N MET A 194 -1.02 -1.15 9.81
CA MET A 194 -0.18 -1.55 10.93
C MET A 194 1.29 -1.17 10.65
N ASN A 195 1.65 -1.13 9.38
CA ASN A 195 2.86 -0.59 8.76
C ASN A 195 3.11 0.89 9.12
N TRP A 196 2.12 1.77 9.13
CA TRP A 196 2.25 3.16 9.57
C TRP A 196 2.50 3.27 11.08
N ARG A 197 1.87 2.40 11.89
CA ARG A 197 2.18 2.30 13.33
C ARG A 197 3.56 1.69 13.57
N VAL A 198 4.02 0.76 12.74
CA VAL A 198 5.40 0.25 12.75
C VAL A 198 6.33 1.39 12.35
N MET A 199 6.09 2.05 11.20
CA MET A 199 6.80 3.22 10.67
C MET A 199 6.90 4.41 11.62
N MET A 200 5.96 4.56 12.58
CA MET A 200 5.96 5.65 13.56
C MET A 200 6.22 5.22 15.01
N ARG A 201 6.21 3.92 15.35
CA ARG A 201 6.62 3.44 16.69
C ARG A 201 8.10 3.10 16.76
N ASP A 202 8.68 2.67 15.66
CA ASP A 202 10.12 2.50 15.57
C ASP A 202 10.68 3.71 14.81
N PRO A 203 11.40 4.62 15.49
CA PRO A 203 12.12 5.71 14.85
C PRO A 203 12.98 5.24 13.66
N GLN A 204 13.36 3.95 13.60
CA GLN A 204 14.12 3.33 12.51
C GLN A 204 13.33 3.02 11.24
N SER A 205 12.02 3.21 11.24
CA SER A 205 11.15 2.80 10.13
C SER A 205 10.45 3.94 9.38
N SER A 206 10.79 5.21 9.69
CA SER A 206 10.49 6.32 8.77
C SER A 206 11.24 6.11 7.45
N PRO A 207 10.79 6.60 6.28
CA PRO A 207 11.55 6.49 5.03
C PRO A 207 12.97 7.06 5.13
N VAL A 208 13.14 8.14 5.91
CA VAL A 208 14.45 8.72 6.24
C VAL A 208 15.26 7.75 7.08
N ALA A 209 14.62 7.09 8.05
CA ALA A 209 15.29 6.17 8.93
C ALA A 209 15.54 4.79 8.30
N TYR A 210 14.76 4.38 7.30
CA TYR A 210 15.01 3.23 6.43
C TYR A 210 16.23 3.52 5.55
N TRP A 211 16.29 4.73 4.97
CA TRP A 211 17.47 5.16 4.23
C TRP A 211 18.69 5.27 5.13
N ASP A 212 18.55 5.87 6.31
CA ASP A 212 19.61 5.92 7.30
C ASP A 212 20.00 4.51 7.71
N HIS A 213 19.04 3.60 7.96
CA HIS A 213 19.24 2.19 8.31
C HIS A 213 20.11 1.46 7.30
N GLU A 214 19.81 1.61 6.00
CA GLU A 214 20.61 1.02 4.93
C GLU A 214 21.96 1.75 4.74
N ARG A 215 22.01 3.06 5.02
CA ARG A 215 23.24 3.85 4.91
C ARG A 215 24.23 3.60 6.07
N ARG A 216 23.78 3.18 7.26
CA ARG A 216 24.65 3.07 8.47
C ARG A 216 25.88 2.20 8.23
N ASN A 217 25.74 1.19 7.38
CA ASN A 217 26.80 0.24 7.09
C ASN A 217 27.42 0.46 5.70
N LEU A 218 27.06 1.55 5.00
CA LEU A 218 27.52 1.83 3.64
C LEU A 218 29.04 1.96 3.55
N ASP A 219 29.63 2.79 4.41
CA ASP A 219 31.06 3.05 4.38
C ASP A 219 31.84 1.76 4.68
N GLU A 220 31.38 0.99 5.65
CA GLU A 220 31.99 -0.30 6.01
C GLU A 220 31.91 -1.32 4.87
N LEU A 221 30.74 -1.43 4.22
CA LEU A 221 30.50 -2.31 3.07
C LEU A 221 31.37 -1.92 1.86
N VAL A 222 31.49 -0.63 1.58
CA VAL A 222 32.28 -0.09 0.47
C VAL A 222 33.77 -0.28 0.72
N GLU A 223 34.26 0.04 1.92
CA GLU A 223 35.65 -0.15 2.29
C GLU A 223 36.04 -1.63 2.32
N TRP A 224 35.14 -2.52 2.71
CA TRP A 224 35.32 -3.96 2.55
C TRP A 224 35.40 -4.34 1.07
N GLY A 225 34.48 -3.84 0.24
CA GLY A 225 34.45 -4.11 -1.20
C GLY A 225 35.72 -3.70 -1.94
N LYS A 226 36.30 -2.53 -1.61
CA LYS A 226 37.57 -2.03 -2.19
C LYS A 226 38.79 -2.87 -1.83
N LYS A 227 38.75 -3.64 -0.75
CA LYS A 227 39.84 -4.53 -0.32
C LYS A 227 39.79 -5.89 -1.00
N LEU A 228 38.72 -6.19 -1.72
CA LEU A 228 38.58 -7.44 -2.44
C LEU A 228 39.38 -7.38 -3.74
N ASP A 229 40.22 -8.38 -3.97
CA ASP A 229 41.05 -8.49 -5.17
C ASP A 229 40.25 -9.15 -6.31
N PHE A 230 39.44 -8.36 -7.00
CA PHE A 230 38.67 -8.80 -8.18
C PHE A 230 38.91 -7.89 -9.38
N PRO A 231 38.86 -8.42 -10.61
CA PRO A 231 38.99 -7.60 -11.81
C PRO A 231 37.94 -6.48 -11.87
N PRO A 232 38.31 -5.25 -12.27
CA PRO A 232 37.36 -4.18 -12.51
C PRO A 232 36.26 -4.59 -13.49
N GLY A 233 35.02 -4.18 -13.22
CA GLY A 233 33.86 -4.55 -14.01
C GLY A 233 33.28 -5.93 -13.73
N THR A 234 33.80 -6.65 -12.73
CA THR A 234 33.22 -7.93 -12.27
C THR A 234 31.73 -7.77 -11.98
N THR A 235 30.92 -8.69 -12.49
CA THR A 235 29.47 -8.63 -12.30
C THR A 235 29.06 -9.21 -10.96
N VAL A 236 28.16 -8.51 -10.26
CA VAL A 236 27.58 -8.91 -8.98
C VAL A 236 26.06 -8.81 -9.02
N PHE A 237 25.38 -9.74 -8.36
CA PHE A 237 23.93 -9.72 -8.19
C PHE A 237 23.58 -9.99 -6.72
N GLY A 238 22.48 -9.45 -6.21
CA GLY A 238 22.15 -9.63 -4.79
C GLY A 238 20.90 -8.92 -4.35
N ASP A 239 20.76 -8.67 -3.05
CA ASP A 239 19.58 -7.98 -2.52
C ASP A 239 19.53 -6.49 -2.91
N SER A 240 18.31 -5.94 -2.95
CA SER A 240 18.00 -4.62 -3.49
C SER A 240 18.48 -3.46 -2.61
N ALA A 241 18.87 -3.74 -1.37
CA ALA A 241 19.35 -2.72 -0.45
C ALA A 241 20.89 -2.65 -0.47
N THR A 242 21.55 -3.80 -0.42
CA THR A 242 23.01 -3.89 -0.28
C THR A 242 23.75 -3.78 -1.62
N THR A 243 23.24 -4.42 -2.67
CA THR A 243 23.96 -4.54 -3.95
C THR A 243 24.18 -3.20 -4.66
N PRO A 244 23.16 -2.32 -4.77
CA PRO A 244 23.36 -1.02 -5.42
C PRO A 244 24.37 -0.17 -4.66
N LEU A 245 24.31 -0.18 -3.33
CA LEU A 245 25.23 0.53 -2.46
C LEU A 245 26.68 0.03 -2.60
N PHE A 246 26.86 -1.29 -2.63
CA PHE A 246 28.16 -1.92 -2.87
C PHE A 246 28.75 -1.51 -4.23
N VAL A 247 27.95 -1.56 -5.30
CA VAL A 247 28.40 -1.19 -6.65
C VAL A 247 28.67 0.31 -6.79
N LEU A 248 27.95 1.18 -6.09
CA LEU A 248 28.22 2.62 -6.13
C LEU A 248 29.59 3.01 -5.56
N GLY A 249 30.12 2.24 -4.62
CA GLY A 249 31.41 2.53 -3.97
C GLY A 249 32.60 1.68 -4.48
N THR A 250 32.39 0.81 -5.45
CA THR A 250 33.38 -0.16 -5.94
C THR A 250 33.38 -0.23 -7.46
N ASP A 251 34.34 -0.96 -8.04
CA ASP A 251 34.44 -1.16 -9.50
C ASP A 251 33.58 -2.32 -10.03
N PHE A 252 32.65 -2.84 -9.22
CA PHE A 252 31.73 -3.90 -9.65
C PHE A 252 30.63 -3.36 -10.59
N ARG A 253 29.90 -4.28 -11.24
CA ARG A 253 28.72 -3.96 -12.05
C ARG A 253 27.53 -4.81 -11.62
N ILE A 254 26.35 -4.22 -11.52
CA ILE A 254 25.12 -4.98 -11.24
C ILE A 254 24.81 -5.87 -12.45
N ALA A 255 24.73 -7.18 -12.25
CA ALA A 255 24.34 -8.11 -13.31
C ALA A 255 22.94 -7.78 -13.82
N LEU A 256 22.73 -7.94 -15.13
CA LEU A 256 21.48 -7.60 -15.83
C LEU A 256 21.03 -6.13 -15.71
N ASN A 257 21.82 -5.25 -15.09
CA ASN A 257 21.39 -3.92 -14.64
C ASN A 257 20.10 -3.96 -13.78
N GLU A 258 19.88 -5.04 -13.04
CA GLU A 258 18.66 -5.26 -12.25
C GLU A 258 18.95 -5.07 -10.75
N ALA A 259 18.60 -3.91 -10.22
CA ALA A 259 18.78 -3.57 -8.80
C ALA A 259 17.56 -3.92 -7.93
N ASP A 260 16.36 -4.03 -8.51
CA ASP A 260 15.14 -4.33 -7.76
C ASP A 260 14.92 -5.85 -7.63
N THR A 261 15.54 -6.41 -6.60
CA THR A 261 15.42 -7.82 -6.24
C THR A 261 14.46 -8.06 -5.07
N ASN A 262 13.45 -7.21 -4.94
CA ASN A 262 12.46 -7.32 -3.87
C ASN A 262 11.78 -8.71 -3.89
N SER A 263 11.79 -9.43 -2.77
CA SER A 263 11.16 -10.76 -2.71
C SER A 263 9.66 -10.75 -2.99
N MET A 264 8.97 -9.64 -2.75
CA MET A 264 7.55 -9.49 -3.08
C MET A 264 7.28 -9.46 -4.58
N ARG A 265 8.26 -9.04 -5.39
CA ARG A 265 8.20 -9.05 -6.85
C ARG A 265 8.24 -10.50 -7.36
N PHE A 266 9.21 -11.29 -6.93
CA PHE A 266 9.33 -12.70 -7.32
C PHE A 266 8.21 -13.58 -6.76
N ARG A 267 7.77 -13.36 -5.51
CA ARG A 267 6.58 -14.03 -4.96
C ARG A 267 5.28 -13.67 -5.69
N ALA A 268 5.27 -12.58 -6.45
CA ALA A 268 4.15 -12.25 -7.33
C ALA A 268 4.22 -13.00 -8.67
N GLY A 269 5.29 -13.75 -8.93
CA GLY A 269 5.54 -14.43 -10.19
C GLY A 269 6.00 -13.49 -11.30
N TYR A 270 6.66 -12.36 -10.99
CA TYR A 270 7.08 -11.41 -12.03
C TYR A 270 8.54 -10.94 -11.98
N PRO A 271 9.42 -11.49 -12.84
CA PRO A 271 9.22 -12.75 -13.56
C PRO A 271 9.16 -13.94 -12.57
N PRO A 272 8.72 -15.13 -13.03
CA PRO A 272 8.90 -16.37 -12.29
C PRO A 272 10.37 -16.52 -11.84
N PRO A 273 10.63 -16.98 -10.61
CA PRO A 273 11.99 -17.16 -10.10
C PRO A 273 12.90 -17.94 -11.05
N GLU A 274 12.41 -19.01 -11.68
CA GLU A 274 13.16 -19.89 -12.57
C GLU A 274 13.58 -19.18 -13.86
N GLU A 275 12.68 -18.42 -14.48
CA GLU A 275 12.98 -17.61 -15.66
C GLU A 275 14.06 -16.57 -15.33
N PHE A 276 13.96 -15.95 -14.15
CA PHE A 276 14.96 -14.98 -13.71
C PHE A 276 16.32 -15.63 -13.44
N ILE A 277 16.33 -16.80 -12.80
CA ILE A 277 17.55 -17.58 -12.55
C ILE A 277 18.21 -17.97 -13.87
N GLN A 278 17.45 -18.43 -14.86
CA GLN A 278 17.99 -18.72 -16.18
C GLN A 278 18.67 -17.49 -16.80
N ARG A 279 18.05 -16.32 -16.71
CA ARG A 279 18.67 -15.06 -17.17
C ARG A 279 19.96 -14.73 -16.44
N LEU A 280 20.04 -14.99 -15.12
CA LEU A 280 21.28 -14.82 -14.36
C LEU A 280 22.38 -15.77 -14.85
N GLU A 281 22.04 -17.03 -15.11
CA GLU A 281 22.96 -18.04 -15.64
C GLU A 281 23.51 -17.62 -17.01
N GLU A 282 22.63 -17.19 -17.92
CA GLU A 282 22.97 -16.69 -19.26
C GLU A 282 23.83 -15.42 -19.22
N SER A 283 23.58 -14.53 -18.25
CA SER A 283 24.38 -13.31 -18.05
C SER A 283 25.79 -13.56 -17.52
N ARG A 284 26.10 -14.81 -17.12
CA ARG A 284 27.38 -15.22 -16.54
C ARG A 284 27.76 -14.42 -15.30
N VAL A 285 26.79 -14.16 -14.41
CA VAL A 285 27.07 -13.47 -13.15
C VAL A 285 28.22 -14.16 -12.40
N ASN A 286 29.22 -13.39 -11.99
CA ASN A 286 30.41 -13.92 -11.35
C ASN A 286 30.26 -14.04 -9.84
N MET A 287 29.54 -13.10 -9.24
CA MET A 287 29.41 -12.96 -7.79
C MET A 287 27.96 -12.79 -7.36
N LEU A 288 27.63 -13.36 -6.20
CA LEU A 288 26.40 -13.04 -5.47
C LEU A 288 26.72 -12.31 -4.17
N LEU A 289 26.01 -11.22 -3.92
CA LEU A 289 26.02 -10.52 -2.65
C LEU A 289 24.76 -10.91 -1.84
N VAL A 290 24.98 -11.56 -0.70
CA VAL A 290 23.92 -12.17 0.09
C VAL A 290 23.93 -11.60 1.49
N ARG A 291 22.86 -10.89 1.85
CA ARG A 291 22.64 -10.40 3.20
C ARG A 291 21.92 -11.44 4.05
N THR A 292 22.45 -11.68 5.25
CA THR A 292 21.82 -12.49 6.30
C THR A 292 21.66 -11.66 7.57
N SER A 293 20.73 -12.08 8.42
CA SER A 293 20.57 -11.54 9.77
C SER A 293 20.90 -12.62 10.79
N LEU A 294 21.70 -12.28 11.80
CA LEU A 294 22.00 -13.14 12.94
C LEU A 294 20.89 -13.00 13.99
N ARG A 295 20.24 -14.13 14.28
CA ARG A 295 19.24 -14.24 15.35
C ARG A 295 19.93 -14.24 16.72
N ALA A 296 19.14 -14.04 17.78
CA ALA A 296 19.64 -14.04 19.16
C ALA A 296 20.26 -15.38 19.60
N ASP A 297 19.90 -16.49 18.95
CA ASP A 297 20.47 -17.83 19.16
C ASP A 297 21.72 -18.09 18.30
N GLY A 298 22.23 -17.06 17.60
CA GLY A 298 23.39 -17.14 16.72
C GLY A 298 23.10 -17.75 15.34
N LYS A 299 21.84 -18.15 15.05
CA LYS A 299 21.51 -18.70 13.73
C LYS A 299 21.34 -17.59 12.70
N GLU A 300 21.93 -17.80 11.54
CA GLU A 300 21.78 -16.91 10.39
C GLU A 300 20.49 -17.21 9.62
N THR A 301 19.77 -16.16 9.23
CA THR A 301 18.63 -16.25 8.32
C THR A 301 18.91 -15.44 7.06
N LEU A 302 18.70 -16.07 5.90
CA LEU A 302 18.72 -15.39 4.61
C LEU A 302 17.65 -14.28 4.56
N ASN A 303 17.94 -13.20 3.85
CA ASN A 303 17.00 -12.09 3.64
C ASN A 303 16.61 -11.95 2.16
N GLY A 304 15.58 -11.14 1.91
CA GLY A 304 15.19 -10.75 0.56
C GLY A 304 14.75 -11.92 -0.33
N MET A 305 15.12 -11.90 -1.61
CA MET A 305 14.74 -12.94 -2.57
C MET A 305 15.33 -14.31 -2.24
N PHE A 306 16.42 -14.40 -1.49
CA PHE A 306 17.04 -15.68 -1.13
C PHE A 306 16.22 -16.50 -0.11
N LEU A 307 15.12 -15.93 0.41
CA LEU A 307 14.08 -16.66 1.14
C LEU A 307 13.14 -17.48 0.23
N ILE A 308 13.21 -17.28 -1.08
CA ILE A 308 12.47 -18.03 -2.09
C ILE A 308 13.30 -19.27 -2.42
N GLN A 309 12.65 -20.44 -2.43
CA GLN A 309 13.32 -21.74 -2.45
C GLN A 309 14.26 -21.88 -3.65
N GLU A 310 13.78 -21.48 -4.82
CA GLU A 310 14.45 -21.57 -6.10
C GLU A 310 15.77 -20.78 -6.10
N PHE A 311 15.77 -19.56 -5.55
CA PHE A 311 16.98 -18.76 -5.39
C PHE A 311 17.94 -19.35 -4.35
N GLY A 312 17.42 -19.94 -3.28
CA GLY A 312 18.21 -20.63 -2.27
C GLY A 312 18.89 -21.89 -2.81
N GLU A 313 18.21 -22.65 -3.66
CA GLU A 313 18.77 -23.82 -4.35
C GLU A 313 19.81 -23.41 -5.40
N TYR A 314 19.51 -22.38 -6.20
CA TYR A 314 20.46 -21.80 -7.16
C TYR A 314 21.77 -21.37 -6.49
N LEU A 315 21.67 -20.65 -5.37
CA LEU A 315 22.82 -20.21 -4.57
C LEU A 315 23.69 -21.40 -4.13
N LYS A 316 23.08 -22.46 -3.58
CA LYS A 316 23.79 -23.65 -3.12
C LYS A 316 24.44 -24.43 -4.26
N ARG A 317 23.78 -24.47 -5.42
CA ARG A 317 24.23 -25.19 -6.62
C ARG A 317 25.44 -24.50 -7.23
N GLU A 318 25.30 -23.21 -7.55
CA GLU A 318 26.23 -22.50 -8.45
C GLU A 318 27.31 -21.69 -7.73
N PHE A 319 27.16 -21.38 -6.43
CA PHE A 319 28.05 -20.46 -5.74
C PHE A 319 28.67 -21.06 -4.47
N GLN A 320 29.84 -20.55 -4.11
CA GLN A 320 30.57 -20.88 -2.89
C GLN A 320 31.02 -19.60 -2.16
N PRO A 321 31.11 -19.60 -0.82
CA PRO A 321 31.58 -18.45 -0.08
C PRO A 321 33.00 -18.04 -0.50
N ALA A 322 33.19 -16.75 -0.80
CA ALA A 322 34.49 -16.18 -1.14
C ALA A 322 34.96 -15.20 -0.06
N ALA A 323 34.06 -14.36 0.44
CA ALA A 323 34.34 -13.44 1.52
C ALA A 323 33.07 -13.19 2.36
N SER A 324 33.25 -12.69 3.57
CA SER A 324 32.15 -12.23 4.40
C SER A 324 32.53 -10.98 5.20
N LEU A 325 31.54 -10.16 5.50
CA LEU A 325 31.61 -9.00 6.37
C LEU A 325 30.50 -9.11 7.41
N GLU A 326 30.86 -9.08 8.70
CA GLU A 326 29.91 -8.96 9.79
C GLU A 326 29.81 -7.50 10.20
N MET A 327 28.60 -6.93 10.15
CA MET A 327 28.31 -5.54 10.45
C MET A 327 27.80 -5.39 11.89
N ASN A 328 27.90 -4.17 12.43
CA ASN A 328 27.59 -3.86 13.83
C ASN A 328 26.14 -4.15 14.28
N ASP A 329 25.20 -4.33 13.34
CA ASP A 329 23.77 -4.51 13.60
C ASP A 329 23.31 -5.98 13.52
N ARG A 330 24.23 -6.94 13.71
CA ARG A 330 23.97 -8.38 13.54
C ARG A 330 23.58 -8.74 12.09
N THR A 331 23.89 -7.88 11.13
CA THR A 331 23.85 -8.23 9.71
C THR A 331 25.18 -8.87 9.32
N LYS A 332 25.12 -9.91 8.49
CA LYS A 332 26.30 -10.44 7.83
C LYS A 332 26.08 -10.45 6.34
N VAL A 333 27.07 -9.95 5.60
CA VAL A 333 27.05 -9.91 4.14
C VAL A 333 28.07 -10.91 3.64
N TYR A 334 27.63 -11.80 2.75
CA TYR A 334 28.49 -12.74 2.07
C TYR A 334 28.68 -12.30 0.63
N LEU A 335 29.93 -12.37 0.17
CA LEU A 335 30.22 -12.45 -1.26
C LEU A 335 30.45 -13.91 -1.60
N LEU A 336 29.60 -14.44 -2.49
CA LEU A 336 29.72 -15.79 -3.00
C LEU A 336 30.28 -15.72 -4.42
N ALA A 337 31.34 -16.47 -4.70
CA ALA A 337 31.88 -16.61 -6.04
C ALA A 337 31.22 -17.80 -6.75
N ARG A 338 31.02 -17.68 -8.06
CA ARG A 338 30.56 -18.81 -8.87
C ARG A 338 31.58 -19.94 -8.78
N LYS A 339 31.11 -21.16 -8.57
CA LYS A 339 31.96 -22.35 -8.54
C LYS A 339 32.63 -22.52 -9.91
N PRO A 340 33.88 -23.03 -9.95
CA PRO A 340 34.48 -23.43 -11.21
C PRO A 340 33.59 -24.49 -11.87
N VAL A 341 33.41 -24.39 -13.19
CA VAL A 341 32.80 -25.47 -13.95
C VAL A 341 33.76 -26.65 -13.83
N ASN A 342 33.32 -27.75 -13.20
CA ASN A 342 34.09 -28.99 -13.23
C ASN A 342 34.13 -29.41 -14.71
N GLU A 343 35.26 -29.14 -15.37
CA GLU A 343 35.52 -29.52 -16.76
C GLU A 343 35.53 -31.04 -16.94
#